data_AF-A0A7Y1VYB0-F1
#
_entry.id   AF-A0A7Y1VYB0-F1
#
_cell.length_a   1.000
_cell.length_b   1.000
_cell.length_c   1.000
_cell.angle_alpha   90.00
_cell.angle_beta   90.00
_cell.angle_gamma   90.00
#
_symmetry.space_group_name_H-M   'P 1'
#
loop_
_entity.id
_entity.type
_entity.pdbx_description
1 polymer ?
#
loop_
_entity_poly.entity_id
_entity_poly.type
_entity_poly.pdbx_seq_one_letter_code
_entity_poly.pdbx_strand_id
1 'polypeptide(L)'
;MIRFLILFTCLLLTGPQLFSQSKEDLVGVIKAISEIAELDPLFQVQLSEGPSMVIFKNDKMGANPNPVEREFFLLTSDDFWGFSRSVKIMTAQEADQYGIKRDMLTTLGLSFSDDLCNARLSGGIEVNEQYLQGSISLVKSGFDWEVKGKHIIMR
;
A
#
# COMPACT_ATOMS: atom_id res chain seq x y z
N MET A 1 -17.42 -12.12 -11.71
CA MET A 1 -17.38 -11.76 -10.28
C MET A 1 -15.95 -11.29 -10.02
N ILE A 2 -15.74 -9.99 -9.87
CA ILE A 2 -14.43 -9.32 -10.00
C ILE A 2 -14.21 -8.50 -8.74
N ARG A 3 -13.00 -8.56 -8.18
CA ARG A 3 -12.76 -8.47 -6.73
C ARG A 3 -11.44 -7.71 -6.42
N PHE A 4 -11.38 -7.07 -5.25
CA PHE A 4 -10.55 -5.91 -4.86
C PHE A 4 -9.07 -5.91 -5.18
N LEU A 5 -8.56 -4.70 -5.11
CA LEU A 5 -7.22 -4.35 -5.48
C LEU A 5 -6.77 -3.14 -4.64
N ILE A 6 -5.48 -3.01 -4.35
CA ILE A 6 -4.97 -1.88 -3.56
C ILE A 6 -4.25 -0.95 -4.55
N LEU A 7 -4.76 0.27 -4.72
CA LEU A 7 -4.07 1.33 -5.44
C LEU A 7 -2.99 1.90 -4.53
N PHE A 8 -1.74 1.95 -4.99
CA PHE A 8 -0.73 2.74 -4.29
C PHE A 8 -0.62 4.08 -5.01
N THR A 9 -1.29 5.10 -4.49
CA THR A 9 -1.06 6.48 -4.93
C THR A 9 -0.35 7.19 -3.78
N CYS A 10 0.98 7.19 -3.82
CA CYS A 10 1.81 8.02 -2.94
C CYS A 10 1.58 9.50 -3.26
N LEU A 11 0.53 10.09 -2.68
CA LEU A 11 0.34 11.54 -2.69
C LEU A 11 1.06 12.12 -1.46
N LEU A 12 2.31 12.54 -1.65
CA LEU A 12 3.15 13.09 -0.59
C LEU A 12 3.04 14.62 -0.54
N LEU A 13 2.52 15.14 0.58
CA LEU A 13 2.66 16.54 0.97
C LEU A 13 4.06 16.72 1.57
N THR A 14 4.92 17.46 0.88
CA THR A 14 6.34 17.64 1.18
C THR A 14 6.60 18.42 2.46
N GLY A 15 7.43 17.86 3.36
CA GLY A 15 8.21 18.59 4.36
C GLY A 15 9.71 18.48 4.04
N PRO A 16 10.55 19.45 4.43
CA PRO A 16 12.00 19.39 4.19
C PRO A 16 12.70 18.67 5.33
N GLN A 17 13.41 17.56 5.09
CA GLN A 17 14.74 17.23 5.67
C GLN A 17 15.15 15.75 5.49
N LEU A 18 16.46 15.59 5.24
CA LEU A 18 17.35 14.42 5.39
C LEU A 18 16.72 13.01 5.25
N PHE A 19 16.57 12.61 3.99
CA PHE A 19 16.05 11.32 3.55
C PHE A 19 16.99 10.14 3.89
N SER A 20 16.55 9.23 4.77
CA SER A 20 17.09 7.86 4.88
C SER A 20 16.03 6.79 4.56
N GLN A 21 14.94 7.15 3.88
CA GLN A 21 13.88 6.21 3.51
C GLN A 21 14.44 5.21 2.51
N SER A 22 14.90 4.09 3.04
CA SER A 22 15.39 2.97 2.30
C SER A 22 14.23 2.20 1.69
N LYS A 23 14.50 1.41 0.66
CA LYS A 23 13.55 0.44 0.12
C LYS A 23 12.98 -0.46 1.22
N GLU A 24 13.80 -0.80 2.20
CA GLU A 24 13.45 -1.60 3.38
C GLU A 24 12.43 -0.90 4.28
N ASP A 25 12.54 0.42 4.48
CA ASP A 25 11.56 1.18 5.25
C ASP A 25 10.18 1.20 4.60
N LEU A 26 10.15 1.35 3.28
CA LEU A 26 8.91 1.31 2.50
C LEU A 26 8.24 -0.07 2.62
N VAL A 27 9.01 -1.15 2.45
CA VAL A 27 8.52 -2.52 2.63
C VAL A 27 8.05 -2.75 4.06
N GLY A 28 8.80 -2.29 5.07
CA GLY A 28 8.46 -2.42 6.48
C GLY A 28 7.15 -1.73 6.86
N VAL A 29 6.92 -0.51 6.37
CA VAL A 29 5.64 0.19 6.56
C VAL A 29 4.48 -0.54 5.90
N ILE A 30 4.66 -0.99 4.65
CA ILE A 30 3.61 -1.75 3.94
C ILE A 30 3.28 -3.03 4.71
N LYS A 31 4.29 -3.73 5.23
CA LYS A 31 4.12 -4.92 6.06
C LYS A 31 3.30 -4.62 7.30
N ALA A 32 3.73 -3.64 8.10
CA ALA A 32 3.07 -3.25 9.34
C ALA A 32 1.60 -2.86 9.13
N ILE A 33 1.29 -2.19 8.02
CA ILE A 33 -0.10 -1.85 7.66
C ILE A 33 -0.87 -3.11 7.25
N SER A 34 -0.29 -3.97 6.43
CA SER A 34 -0.96 -5.18 5.92
C SER A 34 -1.32 -6.22 6.99
N GLU A 35 -0.68 -6.13 8.16
CA GLU A 35 -0.89 -7.01 9.31
C GLU A 35 -1.93 -6.44 10.31
N ILE A 36 -2.53 -5.29 10.02
CA ILE A 36 -3.61 -4.72 10.83
C ILE A 36 -4.89 -5.56 10.64
N ALA A 37 -5.36 -6.20 11.70
CA ALA A 37 -6.52 -7.10 11.68
C ALA A 37 -7.80 -6.45 11.11
N GLU A 38 -8.03 -5.16 11.35
CA GLU A 38 -9.20 -4.44 10.80
C GLU A 38 -9.19 -4.33 9.28
N LEU A 39 -8.04 -4.56 8.64
CA LEU A 39 -7.91 -4.59 7.18
C LEU A 39 -8.06 -6.00 6.61
N ASP A 40 -8.18 -7.05 7.44
CA ASP A 40 -8.41 -8.43 6.98
C ASP A 40 -9.54 -8.58 5.97
N PRO A 41 -10.70 -7.89 6.11
CA PRO A 41 -11.77 -7.96 5.12
C PRO A 41 -11.35 -7.56 3.71
N LEU A 42 -10.34 -6.68 3.55
CA LEU A 42 -9.81 -6.30 2.25
C LEU A 42 -9.13 -7.46 1.53
N PHE A 43 -8.60 -8.42 2.28
CA PHE A 43 -7.80 -9.52 1.77
C PHE A 43 -8.56 -10.85 1.67
N GLN A 44 -9.76 -10.94 2.24
CA GLN A 44 -10.62 -12.14 2.17
C GLN A 44 -11.16 -12.41 0.76
N VAL A 45 -10.99 -11.44 -0.12
CA VAL A 45 -11.56 -11.42 -1.44
C VAL A 45 -10.46 -11.84 -2.41
N GLN A 46 -10.22 -13.15 -2.47
CA GLN A 46 -9.25 -13.73 -3.38
C GLN A 46 -9.63 -13.36 -4.83
N LEU A 47 -8.68 -12.76 -5.55
CA LEU A 47 -8.63 -12.83 -7.01
C LEU A 47 -8.71 -14.30 -7.35
N SER A 48 -9.59 -14.68 -8.27
CA SER A 48 -10.08 -16.06 -8.45
C SER A 48 -9.01 -17.14 -8.46
N GLU A 49 -7.76 -16.82 -8.81
CA GLU A 49 -6.56 -17.66 -8.66
C GLU A 49 -5.27 -16.83 -8.43
N GLY A 50 -5.35 -15.72 -7.68
CA GLY A 50 -4.32 -14.66 -7.68
C GLY A 50 -3.74 -14.23 -6.33
N PRO A 51 -2.82 -13.22 -6.33
CA PRO A 51 -2.18 -12.69 -5.13
C PRO A 51 -3.21 -12.05 -4.17
N SER A 52 -2.94 -12.10 -2.87
CA SER A 52 -3.81 -11.50 -1.83
C SER A 52 -3.65 -9.98 -1.73
N MET A 53 -2.54 -9.44 -2.20
CA MET A 53 -2.28 -8.01 -2.28
C MET A 53 -1.65 -7.69 -3.62
N VAL A 54 -2.10 -6.59 -4.22
CA VAL A 54 -1.49 -6.06 -5.43
C VAL A 54 -1.06 -4.62 -5.19
N ILE A 55 0.12 -4.27 -5.65
CA ILE A 55 0.68 -2.93 -5.57
C ILE A 55 0.88 -2.43 -7.00
N PHE A 56 0.25 -1.30 -7.35
CA PHE A 56 0.48 -0.68 -8.65
C PHE A 56 1.73 0.14 -8.67
N LYS A 57 2.58 -0.15 -9.64
CA LYS A 57 3.62 0.79 -10.06
C LYS A 57 3.30 1.44 -11.38
N ASN A 58 3.78 2.67 -11.53
CA ASN A 58 3.80 3.33 -12.83
C ASN A 58 4.73 2.56 -13.77
N ASP A 59 4.31 2.39 -15.03
CA ASP A 59 5.12 1.77 -16.08
C ASP A 59 6.42 2.53 -16.34
N LYS A 60 6.45 3.83 -16.01
CA LYS A 60 7.57 4.73 -16.24
C LYS A 60 7.83 5.58 -15.01
N MET A 61 9.10 5.76 -14.71
CA MET A 61 9.56 6.74 -13.75
C MET A 61 9.36 8.15 -14.30
N GLY A 62 8.83 9.07 -13.49
CA GLY A 62 8.69 10.47 -13.87
C GLY A 62 10.06 11.10 -14.17
N ALA A 63 10.08 12.20 -14.94
CA ALA A 63 11.33 12.85 -15.34
C ALA A 63 12.12 13.46 -14.16
N ASN A 64 11.44 13.78 -13.06
CA ASN A 64 12.05 14.25 -11.83
C ASN A 64 11.41 13.55 -10.62
N PRO A 65 11.72 12.25 -10.43
CA PRO A 65 11.08 11.44 -9.41
C PRO A 65 11.65 11.81 -8.04
N ASN A 66 10.77 12.01 -7.07
CA ASN A 66 11.19 12.20 -5.69
C ASN A 66 11.80 10.89 -5.15
N PRO A 67 12.57 10.93 -4.04
CA PRO A 67 13.25 9.73 -3.57
C PRO A 67 12.31 8.56 -3.23
N VAL A 68 11.11 8.79 -2.69
CA VAL A 68 10.12 7.73 -2.43
C VAL A 68 9.63 7.10 -3.72
N GLU A 69 9.35 7.92 -4.74
CA GLU A 69 8.95 7.42 -6.06
C GLU A 69 10.05 6.56 -6.69
N ARG A 70 11.32 6.90 -6.46
CA ARG A 70 12.46 6.08 -6.90
C ARG A 70 12.47 4.73 -6.18
N GLU A 71 12.41 4.73 -4.85
CA GLU A 71 12.39 3.48 -4.07
C GLU A 71 11.19 2.61 -4.44
N PHE A 72 10.01 3.21 -4.58
CA PHE A 72 8.80 2.50 -4.99
C PHE A 72 8.90 1.92 -6.40
N PHE A 73 9.53 2.62 -7.34
CA PHE A 73 9.78 2.10 -8.69
C PHE A 73 10.74 0.92 -8.70
N LEU A 74 11.67 0.87 -7.74
CA LEU A 74 12.66 -0.22 -7.58
C LEU A 74 12.11 -1.46 -6.85
N LEU A 75 10.87 -1.40 -6.35
CA LEU A 75 10.22 -2.55 -5.74
C LEU A 75 9.92 -3.65 -6.78
N THR A 76 10.13 -4.88 -6.36
CA THR A 76 9.78 -6.12 -7.03
C THR A 76 9.02 -7.01 -6.07
N SER A 77 8.28 -8.00 -6.58
CA SER A 77 7.52 -8.92 -5.72
C SER A 77 8.41 -9.68 -4.72
N ASP A 78 9.70 -9.88 -5.02
CA ASP A 78 10.65 -10.58 -4.15
C ASP A 78 10.92 -9.84 -2.84
N ASP A 79 10.77 -8.51 -2.84
CA ASP A 79 10.95 -7.69 -1.64
C ASP A 79 9.90 -8.01 -0.55
N PHE A 80 8.81 -8.67 -0.94
CA PHE A 80 7.69 -9.02 -0.08
C PHE A 80 7.70 -10.48 0.38
N TRP A 81 8.81 -11.21 0.16
CA TRP A 81 8.92 -12.62 0.53
C TRP A 81 8.58 -12.92 2.00
N GLY A 82 8.85 -11.98 2.90
CA GLY A 82 8.60 -12.10 4.34
C GLY A 82 7.19 -11.70 4.79
N PHE A 83 6.24 -11.53 3.87
CA PHE A 83 4.86 -11.16 4.18
C PHE A 83 4.01 -12.40 4.48
N SER A 84 3.04 -12.26 5.38
CA SER A 84 2.04 -13.29 5.66
C SER A 84 1.07 -13.53 4.49
N ARG A 85 1.06 -12.62 3.51
CA ARG A 85 0.15 -12.59 2.37
C ARG A 85 0.96 -12.49 1.07
N SER A 86 0.51 -13.16 0.02
CA SER A 86 1.17 -13.06 -1.29
C SER A 86 0.96 -11.66 -1.88
N VAL A 87 2.06 -10.99 -2.19
CA VAL A 87 2.07 -9.66 -2.81
C VAL A 87 2.50 -9.78 -4.26
N LYS A 88 1.82 -9.08 -5.16
CA LYS A 88 2.26 -8.92 -6.55
C LYS A 88 2.37 -7.45 -6.90
N ILE A 89 3.51 -7.06 -7.42
CA ILE A 89 3.64 -5.76 -8.07
C ILE A 89 3.27 -5.91 -9.53
N MET A 90 2.40 -5.03 -10.02
CA MET A 90 2.00 -4.99 -11.42
C MET A 90 1.69 -3.56 -11.84
N THR A 91 1.52 -3.34 -13.13
CA THR A 91 1.17 -2.02 -13.69
C THR A 91 -0.33 -1.92 -13.89
N ALA A 92 -0.85 -0.70 -14.08
CA ALA A 92 -2.29 -0.49 -14.24
C ALA A 92 -2.84 -1.24 -15.48
N GLN A 93 -2.01 -1.37 -16.52
CA GLN A 93 -2.36 -2.13 -17.72
C GLN A 93 -2.41 -3.64 -17.46
N GLU A 94 -1.49 -4.16 -16.66
CA GLU A 94 -1.52 -5.57 -16.23
C GLU A 94 -2.77 -5.86 -15.40
N ALA A 95 -3.18 -4.94 -14.52
CA ALA A 95 -4.41 -5.06 -13.72
C ALA A 95 -5.66 -5.34 -14.54
N ASP A 96 -5.80 -4.61 -15.65
CA ASP A 96 -6.95 -4.71 -16.54
C ASP A 96 -7.05 -6.14 -17.15
N GLN A 97 -5.92 -6.83 -17.35
CA GLN A 97 -5.87 -8.22 -17.83
C GLN A 97 -6.29 -9.25 -16.77
N TYR A 98 -6.07 -8.94 -15.49
CA TYR A 98 -6.60 -9.74 -14.37
C TYR A 98 -8.08 -9.42 -14.09
N GLY A 99 -8.69 -8.59 -14.93
CA GLY A 99 -10.08 -8.18 -14.83
C GLY A 99 -10.34 -7.34 -13.59
N ILE A 100 -9.35 -6.60 -13.08
CA ILE A 100 -9.48 -5.91 -11.82
C ILE A 100 -10.11 -4.53 -12.01
N LYS A 101 -11.20 -4.23 -11.30
CA LYS A 101 -11.91 -2.96 -11.43
C LYS A 101 -11.31 -1.86 -10.55
N ARG A 102 -11.11 -0.67 -11.14
CA ARG A 102 -10.42 0.48 -10.52
C ARG A 102 -11.23 1.27 -9.49
N ASP A 103 -12.53 1.06 -9.41
CA ASP A 103 -13.42 1.61 -8.37
C ASP A 103 -13.41 0.76 -7.09
N MET A 104 -12.95 -0.48 -7.19
CA MET A 104 -12.81 -1.44 -6.09
C MET A 104 -11.43 -1.34 -5.43
N LEU A 105 -10.80 -0.16 -5.49
CA LEU A 105 -9.41 0.00 -5.05
C LEU A 105 -9.29 0.66 -3.71
N THR A 106 -8.54 0.02 -2.81
CA THR A 106 -8.05 0.71 -1.62
C THR A 106 -6.79 1.47 -1.95
N THR A 107 -6.86 2.79 -1.90
CA THR A 107 -5.70 3.65 -2.03
C THR A 107 -4.92 3.71 -0.71
N LEU A 108 -3.62 3.46 -0.74
CA LEU A 108 -2.70 3.73 0.36
C LEU A 108 -1.78 4.90 0.00
N GLY A 109 -1.95 6.02 0.69
CA GLY A 109 -1.04 7.17 0.62
C GLY A 109 -0.13 7.20 1.83
N LEU A 110 1.19 7.28 1.61
CA LEU A 110 2.18 7.34 2.68
C LEU A 110 2.80 8.73 2.78
N SER A 111 3.07 9.18 4.00
CA SER A 111 3.79 10.40 4.32
C SER A 111 4.81 10.13 5.40
N PHE A 112 6.08 10.41 5.11
CA PHE A 112 7.19 10.09 5.99
C PHE A 112 7.83 11.36 6.55
N SER A 113 8.28 11.30 7.80
CA SER A 113 9.03 12.33 8.50
C SER A 113 9.95 11.67 9.52
N ASP A 114 11.25 11.61 9.24
CA ASP A 114 12.24 10.91 10.07
C ASP A 114 11.78 9.48 10.44
N ASP A 115 11.63 9.21 11.74
CA ASP A 115 11.16 7.94 12.30
C ASP A 115 9.63 7.83 12.33
N LEU A 116 8.89 8.69 11.62
CA LEU A 116 7.44 8.70 11.57
C LEU A 116 6.93 8.42 10.15
N CYS A 117 5.88 7.62 10.07
CA CYS A 117 5.10 7.44 8.86
C CYS A 117 3.61 7.63 9.17
N ASN A 118 2.95 8.47 8.39
CA ASN A 118 1.50 8.62 8.39
C ASN A 118 0.97 8.04 7.09
N ALA A 119 0.12 7.03 7.23
CA ALA A 119 -0.57 6.38 6.14
C ALA A 119 -2.04 6.81 6.11
N ARG A 120 -2.59 6.99 4.91
CA ARG A 120 -4.01 7.20 4.65
C ARG A 120 -4.53 6.10 3.76
N LEU A 121 -5.64 5.50 4.16
CA LEU A 121 -6.34 4.45 3.44
C LEU A 121 -7.69 4.99 2.95
N SER A 122 -8.04 4.72 1.70
CA SER A 122 -9.36 5.08 1.16
C SER A 122 -9.76 4.20 0.00
N GLY A 123 -10.94 3.56 0.03
CA GLY A 123 -11.41 2.73 -1.09
C GLY A 123 -12.71 1.99 -0.86
N GLY A 124 -13.24 1.36 -1.91
CA GLY A 124 -14.49 0.58 -1.87
C GLY A 124 -14.28 -0.91 -1.63
N ILE A 125 -15.22 -1.51 -0.88
CA ILE A 125 -15.41 -2.94 -0.56
C ILE A 125 -16.81 -3.39 -1.10
N GLU A 126 -16.92 -3.82 -2.37
CA GLU A 126 -17.97 -4.68 -3.00
C GLU A 126 -18.67 -5.69 -2.06
N VAL A 127 -18.02 -6.31 -1.06
CA VAL A 127 -18.75 -7.15 -0.09
C VAL A 127 -19.53 -6.22 0.83
N ASN A 128 -20.79 -5.95 0.45
CA ASN A 128 -21.77 -5.07 1.11
C ASN A 128 -21.67 -3.57 0.78
N GLU A 129 -21.07 -3.18 -0.35
CA GLU A 129 -20.93 -1.77 -0.77
C GLU A 129 -20.27 -0.87 0.28
N GLN A 130 -19.33 -1.43 1.05
CA GLN A 130 -18.71 -0.70 2.15
C GLN A 130 -17.58 0.20 1.65
N TYR A 131 -17.43 1.37 2.24
CA TYR A 131 -16.31 2.27 2.01
C TYR A 131 -15.34 2.19 3.18
N LEU A 132 -14.08 1.88 2.89
CA LEU A 132 -12.98 1.95 3.81
C LEU A 132 -12.39 3.36 3.76
N GLN A 133 -12.25 3.98 4.93
CA GLN A 133 -11.41 5.14 5.12
C GLN A 133 -10.62 4.99 6.41
N GLY A 134 -9.34 5.34 6.39
CA GLY A 134 -8.56 5.31 7.61
C GLY A 134 -7.29 6.14 7.57
N SER A 135 -6.75 6.38 8.76
CA SER A 135 -5.42 6.93 8.97
C SER A 135 -4.66 6.08 9.96
N ILE A 136 -3.39 5.82 9.68
CA ILE A 136 -2.50 5.03 10.51
C ILE A 136 -1.23 5.84 10.73
N SER A 137 -0.76 5.91 11.96
CA SER A 137 0.52 6.51 12.33
C SER A 137 1.45 5.40 12.81
N LEU A 138 2.63 5.33 12.20
CA LEU A 138 3.69 4.39 12.51
C LEU A 138 4.93 5.13 12.98
N VAL A 139 5.70 4.50 13.86
CA VAL A 139 7.05 4.95 14.21
C VAL A 139 8.05 3.85 13.87
N LYS A 140 9.28 4.25 13.55
CA LYS A 140 10.41 3.34 13.41
C LYS A 140 10.94 2.94 14.79
N SER A 141 11.10 1.65 15.01
CA SER A 141 11.59 1.03 16.24
C SER A 141 12.74 0.08 15.89
N GLY A 142 13.96 0.62 15.86
CA GLY A 142 15.12 -0.10 15.33
C GLY A 142 15.01 -0.32 13.83
N PHE A 143 14.93 -1.58 13.40
CA PHE A 143 14.77 -1.96 11.98
C PHE A 143 13.32 -2.18 11.56
N ASP A 144 12.38 -2.15 12.52
CA ASP A 144 10.98 -2.44 12.28
C ASP A 144 10.12 -1.18 12.35
N TRP A 145 8.93 -1.24 11.76
CA TRP A 145 7.92 -0.20 11.83
C TRP A 145 6.75 -0.66 12.69
N GLU A 146 6.39 0.14 13.69
CA GLU A 146 5.34 -0.18 14.64
C GLU A 146 4.16 0.79 14.50
N VAL A 147 2.94 0.25 14.48
CA VAL A 147 1.72 1.06 14.52
C VAL A 147 1.55 1.67 15.92
N LYS A 148 1.51 3.00 16.01
CA LYS A 148 1.26 3.74 17.28
C LYS A 148 -0.14 4.29 17.39
N GLY A 149 -0.78 4.56 16.27
CA GLY A 149 -2.16 5.03 16.23
C GLY A 149 -2.84 4.57 14.95
N LYS A 150 -4.12 4.26 15.04
CA LYS A 150 -4.96 3.98 13.87
C LYS A 150 -6.38 4.43 14.13
N HIS A 151 -7.01 4.93 13.09
CA HIS A 151 -8.43 5.23 13.06
C HIS A 151 -8.95 4.76 11.71
N ILE A 152 -9.67 3.64 11.73
CA ILE A 152 -10.17 2.96 10.53
C ILE A 152 -11.67 2.87 10.64
N ILE A 153 -12.36 3.29 9.59
CA ILE A 153 -13.80 3.24 9.46
C ILE A 153 -14.12 2.43 8.22
N MET A 154 -14.98 1.43 8.38
CA MET A 154 -15.67 0.73 7.30
C MET A 154 -17.16 1.06 7.41
N ARG A 155 -17.75 1.63 6.36
CA ARG A 155 -19.17 2.03 6.33
C ARG A 155 -19.88 1.39 5.19
#